data_AF-A0A7S2K8C1-F1
#
_entry.id   AF-A0A7S2K8C1-F1
#
_cell.length_a   1.000
_cell.length_b   1.000
_cell.length_c   1.000
_cell.angle_alpha   90.00
_cell.angle_beta   90.00
_cell.angle_gamma   90.00
#
_symmetry.space_group_name_H-M   'P 1'
#
loop_
_entity.id
_entity.type
_entity.pdbx_description
1 polymer ?
#
loop_
_entity_poly.entity_id
_entity_poly.type
_entity_poly.pdbx_seq_one_letter_code
_entity_poly.pdbx_strand_id
1 'polypeptide(L)'
;CNIEGEGTFSPMHVIATDIDQLALQLVETSAAEQNLRGHHPVLSTQIFDLTSEEKLPDADLYVLSDVFETNSIALGAAKHTLRALQDGKHVWVFAQSDRAQRDTYRGEVSTLISELVECQKPDDEDGDLELMSMVQRELR
;
A
#
# COMPACT_ATOMS: atom_id res chain seq x y z
N CYS A 1 -6.00 -37.05 19.88
CA CYS A 1 -5.73 -36.64 18.49
C CYS A 1 -4.83 -35.41 18.54
N ASN A 2 -3.52 -35.63 18.50
CA ASN A 2 -2.54 -34.55 18.44
C ASN A 2 -2.49 -34.08 16.98
N ILE A 3 -2.93 -32.85 16.73
CA ILE A 3 -2.65 -32.17 15.47
C ILE A 3 -1.42 -31.31 15.77
N GLU A 4 -0.24 -31.92 15.64
CA GLU A 4 1.02 -31.19 15.55
C GLU A 4 1.13 -30.70 14.11
N GLY A 5 0.48 -29.57 13.83
CA GLY A 5 0.74 -28.76 12.65
C GLY A 5 1.47 -27.51 13.11
N GLU A 6 2.79 -27.58 13.22
CA GLU A 6 3.65 -26.39 13.33
C GLU A 6 3.64 -25.66 11.97
N GLY A 7 2.50 -25.03 11.65
CA GLY A 7 2.53 -23.86 10.81
C GLY A 7 3.14 -22.75 11.65
N THR A 8 4.34 -22.29 11.31
CA THR A 8 4.92 -21.08 11.89
C THR A 8 4.00 -19.92 11.50
N PHE A 9 3.03 -19.61 12.36
CA PHE A 9 2.26 -18.38 12.25
C PHE A 9 3.23 -17.24 12.51
N SER A 10 3.65 -16.54 11.45
CA SER A 10 4.25 -15.22 11.62
C SER A 10 3.21 -14.37 12.35
N PRO A 11 3.56 -13.77 13.50
CA PRO A 11 2.62 -12.91 14.22
C PRO A 11 2.19 -11.78 13.29
N MET A 12 0.87 -11.57 13.19
CA MET A 12 0.32 -10.44 12.43
C MET A 12 0.86 -9.15 13.04
N HIS A 13 1.48 -8.31 12.20
CA HIS A 13 2.08 -7.05 12.60
C HIS A 13 1.58 -5.93 11.69
N VAL A 14 1.25 -4.78 12.29
CA VAL A 14 0.73 -3.61 11.61
C VAL A 14 1.74 -2.48 11.75
N ILE A 15 2.05 -1.82 10.63
CA ILE A 15 2.88 -0.62 10.60
C ILE A 15 1.96 0.55 10.23
N ALA A 16 1.70 1.44 11.19
CA ALA A 16 0.96 2.67 10.92
C ALA A 16 1.95 3.79 10.57
N THR A 17 1.68 4.50 9.48
CA THR A 17 2.55 5.56 8.98
C THR A 17 1.82 6.86 8.76
N ASP A 18 2.47 7.97 9.09
CA ASP A 18 1.98 9.33 8.86
C ASP A 18 3.20 10.28 8.78
N ILE A 19 3.03 11.48 8.21
CA ILE A 19 4.04 12.54 8.29
C ILE A 19 3.93 13.31 9.62
N ASP A 20 2.75 13.33 10.23
CA ASP A 20 2.48 13.99 11.50
C ASP A 20 2.78 13.08 12.70
N GLN A 21 3.81 13.46 13.47
CA GLN A 21 4.19 12.76 14.69
C GLN A 21 3.06 12.71 15.73
N LEU A 22 2.21 13.73 15.81
CA LEU A 22 1.10 13.76 16.76
C LEU A 22 0.05 12.70 16.40
N ALA A 23 -0.27 12.54 15.12
CA ALA A 23 -1.19 11.50 14.65
C ALA A 23 -0.69 10.11 15.04
N LEU A 24 0.61 9.85 14.86
CA LEU A 24 1.23 8.58 15.28
C LEU A 24 1.14 8.37 16.80
N GLN A 25 1.38 9.40 17.62
CA GLN A 25 1.22 9.30 19.08
C GLN A 25 -0.22 8.97 19.49
N LEU A 26 -1.22 9.50 18.78
CA LEU A 26 -2.63 9.16 19.02
C LEU A 26 -2.92 7.70 18.69
N VAL A 27 -2.35 7.18 17.60
CA VAL A 27 -2.45 5.76 17.22
C VAL A 27 -1.80 4.87 18.28
N GLU A 28 -0.60 5.22 18.74
CA GLU A 28 0.11 4.49 19.79
C GLU A 28 -0.68 4.46 21.11
N THR A 29 -1.25 5.60 21.51
CA THR A 29 -2.04 5.73 22.73
C THR A 29 -3.32 4.91 22.64
N SER A 30 -4.04 5.01 21.51
CA SER A 30 -5.27 4.24 21.25
C SER A 30 -5.01 2.72 21.27
N ALA A 31 -3.86 2.29 20.76
CA ALA A 31 -3.46 0.89 20.80
C ALA A 31 -3.11 0.41 22.22
N ALA A 32 -2.47 1.27 23.02
CA ALA A 32 -2.17 0.98 24.42
C ALA A 32 -3.46 0.79 25.24
N GLU A 33 -4.46 1.66 25.06
CA GLU A 33 -5.76 1.57 25.73
C GLU A 33 -6.51 0.26 25.39
N GLN A 34 -6.25 -0.30 24.22
CA GLN A 34 -6.84 -1.56 23.75
C GLN A 34 -5.99 -2.80 24.09
N ASN A 35 -4.92 -2.65 24.89
CA ASN A 35 -3.97 -3.71 25.24
C ASN A 35 -3.27 -4.36 24.04
N LEU A 36 -3.15 -3.65 22.91
CA LEU A 36 -2.45 -4.13 21.70
C LEU A 36 -0.90 -4.05 21.83
N ARG A 37 -0.41 -3.55 22.97
CA ARG A 37 1.02 -3.45 23.34
C ARG A 37 1.47 -4.51 24.36
N GLY A 38 0.75 -5.63 24.44
CA GLY A 38 1.09 -6.76 25.33
C GLY A 38 2.42 -7.46 24.98
N HIS A 39 2.57 -8.73 25.38
CA HIS A 39 3.84 -9.48 25.22
C HIS A 39 4.32 -9.66 23.78
N HIS A 40 3.45 -9.45 22.78
CA HIS A 40 3.80 -9.33 21.37
C HIS A 40 3.14 -8.07 20.82
N PRO A 41 3.89 -6.97 20.59
CA PRO A 41 3.30 -5.75 20.04
C PRO A 41 2.82 -6.05 18.61
N VAL A 42 1.52 -5.87 18.38
CA VAL A 42 0.87 -6.08 17.08
C VAL A 42 1.01 -4.84 16.19
N LEU A 43 1.45 -3.71 16.76
CA LEU A 43 1.49 -2.40 16.11
C LEU A 43 2.82 -1.69 16.35
N SER A 44 3.40 -1.15 15.28
CA SER A 44 4.45 -0.13 15.32
C SER A 44 4.02 1.10 14.54
N THR A 45 4.57 2.26 14.90
CA THR A 45 4.39 3.49 14.12
C THR A 45 5.70 3.95 13.51
N GLN A 46 5.65 4.52 12.32
CA GLN A 46 6.82 5.08 11.64
C GLN A 46 6.43 6.36 10.89
N ILE A 47 7.27 7.40 10.95
CA ILE A 47 7.08 8.58 10.10
C ILE A 47 7.41 8.19 8.66
N PHE A 48 6.50 8.47 7.72
CA PHE A 48 6.73 8.23 6.30
C PHE A 48 6.11 9.33 5.46
N ASP A 49 6.92 9.90 4.57
CA ASP A 49 6.48 10.89 3.60
C ASP A 49 6.22 10.20 2.24
N LEU A 50 4.94 10.16 1.84
CA LEU A 50 4.51 9.59 0.56
C LEU A 50 5.10 10.31 -0.66
N THR A 51 5.60 11.54 -0.49
CA THR A 51 6.27 12.29 -1.55
C THR A 51 7.76 11.98 -1.67
N SER A 52 8.32 11.26 -0.70
CA SER A 52 9.72 10.84 -0.70
C SER A 52 9.98 9.71 -1.69
N GLU A 53 11.25 9.56 -2.08
CA GLU A 53 11.72 8.44 -2.91
C GLU A 53 12.06 7.19 -2.08
N GLU A 54 11.93 7.25 -0.75
CA GLU A 54 12.21 6.13 0.15
C GLU A 54 11.24 4.96 -0.10
N LYS A 55 11.69 3.73 0.15
CA LYS A 55 10.81 2.57 0.01
C LYS A 55 9.77 2.55 1.13
N LEU A 56 8.55 2.12 0.80
CA LEU A 56 7.54 1.80 1.80
C LEU A 56 8.10 0.77 2.81
N PRO A 57 7.72 0.87 4.10
CA PRO A 57 8.02 -0.18 5.07
C PRO A 57 7.49 -1.53 4.58
N ASP A 58 8.30 -2.59 4.65
CA ASP A 58 7.93 -3.88 4.06
C ASP A 58 6.66 -4.45 4.72
N ALA A 59 5.68 -4.76 3.88
CA ALA A 59 4.41 -5.35 4.25
C ALA A 59 3.87 -6.24 3.12
N ASP A 60 2.94 -7.12 3.45
CA ASP A 60 2.22 -7.95 2.47
C ASP A 60 1.01 -7.22 1.87
N LEU A 61 0.42 -6.31 2.65
CA LEU A 61 -0.73 -5.48 2.29
C LEU A 61 -0.48 -4.03 2.72
N TYR A 62 -0.60 -3.12 1.77
CA TYR A 62 -0.59 -1.68 1.99
C TYR A 62 -2.01 -1.13 1.97
N VAL A 63 -2.34 -0.26 2.92
CA VAL A 63 -3.64 0.41 2.98
C VAL A 63 -3.43 1.92 2.97
N LEU A 64 -3.91 2.59 1.92
CA LEU A 64 -3.91 4.05 1.80
C LEU A 64 -5.33 4.54 2.06
N SER A 65 -5.53 5.29 3.14
CA SER A 65 -6.86 5.77 3.57
C SER A 65 -6.93 7.29 3.56
N ASP A 66 -7.66 7.85 2.60
CA ASP A 66 -7.91 9.29 2.36
C ASP A 66 -6.65 10.17 2.40
N VAL A 67 -5.54 9.67 1.86
CA VAL A 67 -4.24 10.37 1.87
C VAL A 67 -4.11 11.46 0.80
N PHE A 68 -5.09 11.61 -0.09
CA PHE A 68 -4.99 12.47 -1.28
C PHE A 68 -5.31 13.94 -0.99
N GLU A 69 -4.58 14.56 -0.07
CA GLU A 69 -4.76 15.98 0.26
C GLU A 69 -4.25 16.90 -0.86
N THR A 70 -3.15 16.53 -1.52
CA THR A 70 -2.49 17.35 -2.54
C THR A 70 -2.12 16.53 -3.78
N ASN A 71 -1.87 17.22 -4.90
CA ASN A 71 -1.41 16.56 -6.13
C ASN A 71 -0.06 15.87 -5.92
N SER A 72 0.87 16.46 -5.17
CA SER A 72 2.18 15.85 -4.91
C SER A 72 2.04 14.55 -4.12
N ILE A 73 1.15 14.50 -3.12
CA ILE A 73 0.87 13.26 -2.39
C ILE A 73 0.21 12.23 -3.31
N ALA A 74 -0.74 12.62 -4.15
CA ALA A 74 -1.39 11.71 -5.11
C ALA A 74 -0.37 11.08 -6.08
N LEU A 75 0.56 11.86 -6.62
CA LEU A 75 1.61 11.37 -7.51
C LEU A 75 2.62 10.47 -6.76
N GLY A 76 3.03 10.86 -5.55
CA GLY A 76 3.91 10.05 -4.71
C GLY A 76 3.29 8.70 -4.34
N ALA A 77 2.04 8.71 -3.91
CA ALA A 77 1.26 7.51 -3.63
C ALA A 77 1.14 6.60 -4.86
N ALA A 78 0.91 7.15 -6.06
CA ALA A 78 0.84 6.36 -7.29
C ALA A 78 2.16 5.61 -7.59
N LYS A 79 3.30 6.29 -7.43
CA LYS A 79 4.63 5.67 -7.59
C LYS A 79 4.86 4.56 -6.58
N HIS A 80 4.51 4.76 -5.31
CA HIS A 80 4.66 3.75 -4.27
C HIS A 80 3.73 2.56 -4.48
N THR A 81 2.48 2.79 -4.91
CA THR A 81 1.56 1.72 -5.33
C THR A 81 2.17 0.86 -6.42
N LEU A 82 2.72 1.48 -7.47
CA LEU A 82 3.35 0.74 -8.57
C LEU A 82 4.50 -0.14 -8.07
N ARG A 83 5.40 0.41 -7.24
CA ARG A 83 6.53 -0.33 -6.66
C ARG A 83 6.06 -1.53 -5.85
N ALA A 84 5.05 -1.35 -4.99
CA ALA A 84 4.48 -2.42 -4.20
C ALA A 84 3.86 -3.53 -5.08
N LEU A 85 3.13 -3.16 -6.14
CA LEU A 85 2.56 -4.12 -7.09
C LEU A 85 3.64 -4.88 -7.87
N GLN A 86 4.72 -4.20 -8.27
CA GLN A 86 5.88 -4.84 -8.94
C GLN A 86 6.58 -5.85 -8.02
N ASP A 87 6.62 -5.58 -6.72
CA ASP A 87 7.14 -6.49 -5.70
C ASP A 87 6.15 -7.61 -5.33
N GLY A 88 5.01 -7.72 -6.04
CA GLY A 88 3.99 -8.75 -5.84
C GLY A 88 3.16 -8.57 -4.57
N LYS A 89 3.11 -7.34 -4.02
CA LYS A 89 2.37 -6.99 -2.80
C LYS A 89 0.94 -6.54 -3.13
N HIS A 90 0.08 -6.54 -2.13
CA HIS A 90 -1.30 -6.06 -2.27
C HIS A 90 -1.44 -4.59 -1.83
N VAL A 91 -2.29 -3.83 -2.51
CA VAL A 91 -2.56 -2.42 -2.19
C VAL A 91 -4.06 -2.15 -2.19
N TRP A 92 -4.59 -1.65 -1.09
CA TRP A 92 -5.96 -1.15 -0.99
C TRP A 92 -5.96 0.36 -0.82
N VAL A 93 -6.80 1.04 -1.60
CA VAL A 93 -6.93 2.49 -1.58
C VAL A 93 -8.37 2.88 -1.31
N PHE A 94 -8.59 3.56 -0.19
CA PHE A 94 -9.86 4.15 0.19
C PHE A 94 -9.75 5.66 0.06
N ALA A 95 -10.59 6.29 -0.76
CA ALA A 95 -10.63 7.74 -0.89
C ALA A 95 -12.06 8.22 -1.15
N GLN A 96 -12.39 9.41 -0.66
CA GLN A 96 -13.70 10.01 -0.90
C GLN A 96 -13.89 10.30 -2.40
N SER A 97 -15.12 10.11 -2.90
CA SER A 97 -15.38 10.09 -4.33
C SER A 97 -15.27 11.45 -5.02
N ASP A 98 -15.33 12.53 -4.25
CA ASP A 98 -15.32 13.94 -4.67
C ASP A 98 -13.93 14.60 -4.56
N ARG A 99 -12.90 13.86 -4.11
CA ARG A 99 -11.51 14.34 -4.09
C ARG A 99 -10.97 14.44 -5.51
N ALA A 100 -10.76 15.65 -6.02
CA ALA A 100 -10.14 15.86 -7.34
C ALA A 100 -8.76 15.16 -7.45
N GLN A 101 -8.02 15.10 -6.34
CA GLN A 101 -6.72 14.44 -6.24
C GLN A 101 -6.79 12.91 -6.38
N ARG A 102 -7.96 12.29 -6.15
CA ARG A 102 -8.18 10.87 -6.43
C ARG A 102 -8.04 10.58 -7.92
N ASP A 103 -8.57 11.47 -8.77
CA ASP A 103 -8.50 11.29 -10.21
C ASP A 103 -7.07 11.53 -10.71
N THR A 104 -6.32 12.45 -10.08
CA THR A 104 -4.87 12.58 -10.28
C THR A 104 -4.13 11.28 -9.97
N TYR A 105 -4.39 10.66 -8.80
CA TYR A 105 -3.80 9.38 -8.43
C TYR A 105 -4.13 8.27 -9.44
N ARG A 106 -5.41 8.13 -9.80
CA ARG A 106 -5.86 7.09 -10.75
C ARG A 106 -5.25 7.27 -12.13
N GLY A 107 -5.19 8.52 -12.62
CA GLY A 107 -4.56 8.84 -13.89
C GLY A 107 -3.08 8.48 -13.90
N GLU A 108 -2.36 8.85 -12.84
CA GLU A 108 -0.93 8.54 -12.71
C GLU A 108 -0.66 7.04 -12.63
N VAL A 109 -1.40 6.29 -11.80
CA VAL A 109 -1.29 4.83 -11.74
C VAL A 109 -1.55 4.19 -13.10
N SER A 110 -2.57 4.65 -13.82
CA SER A 110 -2.88 4.13 -15.16
C SER A 110 -1.75 4.39 -16.15
N THR A 111 -1.16 5.58 -16.13
CA THR A 111 -0.02 5.95 -16.99
C THR A 111 1.17 5.06 -16.69
N LEU A 112 1.58 4.98 -15.41
CA LEU A 112 2.73 4.20 -14.98
C LEU A 112 2.61 2.72 -15.31
N ILE A 113 1.41 2.13 -15.16
CA ILE A 113 1.16 0.74 -15.55
C ILE A 113 1.26 0.58 -17.07
N SER A 114 0.74 1.52 -17.85
CA SER A 114 0.80 1.47 -19.31
C SER A 114 2.26 1.53 -19.78
N GLU A 115 3.06 2.42 -19.21
CA GLU A 115 4.50 2.53 -19.49
C GLU A 115 5.26 1.24 -19.16
N LEU A 116 4.93 0.59 -18.03
CA LEU A 116 5.52 -0.70 -17.69
C LEU A 116 5.18 -1.81 -18.69
N VAL A 117 3.92 -1.88 -19.12
CA VAL A 117 3.47 -2.86 -20.12
C VAL A 117 4.16 -2.59 -21.46
N GLU A 118 4.26 -1.32 -21.88
CA GLU A 118 4.92 -0.94 -23.13
C GLU A 118 6.43 -1.25 -23.12
N CYS A 119 7.12 -1.07 -21.99
CA CYS A 119 8.53 -1.47 -21.85
C CYS A 119 8.73 -2.99 -21.76
N GLN A 120 7.70 -3.76 -21.39
CA GLN A 120 7.76 -5.21 -21.27
C GLN A 120 7.37 -5.95 -22.55
N LYS A 121 6.83 -5.28 -23.57
CA LYS A 121 6.58 -5.90 -24.88
C LYS A 121 7.90 -6.43 -25.45
N PRO A 122 8.10 -7.76 -25.50
CA PRO A 122 9.11 -8.33 -26.38
C PRO A 122 8.64 -8.02 -27.81
N ASP A 123 9.55 -8.03 -28.79
CA ASP A 123 9.19 -7.97 -30.20
C ASP A 123 8.32 -9.17 -30.68
N ASP A 124 7.84 -10.02 -29.77
CA ASP A 124 7.10 -11.24 -30.01
C ASP A 124 5.77 -11.26 -29.23
N GLU A 125 4.66 -11.36 -29.97
CA GLU A 125 3.28 -11.45 -29.49
C GLU A 125 3.04 -12.73 -28.66
N ASP A 126 2.67 -12.62 -27.36
CA ASP A 126 1.76 -13.53 -26.61
C ASP A 126 1.84 -13.43 -25.05
N GLY A 127 2.02 -12.24 -24.46
CA GLY A 127 2.19 -12.08 -23.00
C GLY A 127 1.15 -11.27 -22.22
N ASP A 128 0.13 -10.69 -22.86
CA ASP A 128 -0.47 -9.42 -22.37
C ASP A 128 -1.72 -9.51 -21.47
N LEU A 129 -2.20 -10.69 -21.06
CA LEU A 129 -3.50 -10.78 -20.35
C LEU A 129 -3.43 -10.74 -18.81
N GLU A 130 -2.33 -11.13 -18.17
CA GLU A 130 -2.36 -11.38 -16.72
C GLU A 130 -2.26 -10.09 -15.89
N LEU A 131 -1.33 -9.20 -16.22
CA LEU A 131 -1.12 -7.94 -15.50
C LEU A 131 -2.28 -6.95 -15.69
N MET A 132 -2.81 -6.83 -16.91
CA MET A 132 -3.97 -5.98 -17.20
C MET A 132 -5.23 -6.47 -16.49
N SER A 133 -5.39 -7.79 -16.31
CA SER A 133 -6.51 -8.35 -15.56
C SER A 133 -6.42 -8.09 -14.05
N MET A 134 -5.21 -8.08 -13.48
CA MET A 134 -4.97 -7.74 -12.07
C MET A 134 -5.34 -6.28 -11.79
N VAL A 135 -4.94 -5.37 -12.67
CA VAL A 135 -5.19 -3.93 -12.54
C VAL A 135 -6.68 -3.59 -12.69
N GLN A 136 -7.37 -4.21 -13.65
CA GLN A 136 -8.82 -3.99 -13.83
C GLN A 136 -9.66 -4.55 -12.69
N ARG A 137 -9.14 -5.51 -11.92
CA ARG A 137 -9.81 -6.09 -10.76
C ARG A 137 -9.66 -5.22 -9.51
N GLU A 138 -8.52 -4.56 -9.32
CA GLU A 138 -8.25 -3.69 -8.16
C GLU A 138 -8.76 -2.24 -8.33
N LEU A 139 -9.14 -1.82 -9.54
CA LEU A 139 -9.65 -0.47 -9.83
C LEU A 139 -11.19 -0.35 -9.90
N ARG A 140 -11.95 -1.36 -9.44
CA ARG A 140 -13.42 -1.34 -9.37
C ARG A 140 -13.95 -0.90 -8.01
#